data_AF-A0A378U7J5-F1
#
_entry.id   AF-A0A378U7J5-F1
#
_cell.length_a   1.000
_cell.length_b   1.000
_cell.length_c   1.000
_cell.angle_alpha   90.00
_cell.angle_beta   90.00
_cell.angle_gamma   90.00
#
_symmetry.space_group_name_H-M   'P 1'
#
loop_
_entity.id
_entity.type
_entity.pdbx_description
1 polymer ?
#
loop_
_entity_poly.entity_id
_entity_poly.type
_entity_poly.pdbx_seq_one_letter_code
_entity_poly.pdbx_strand_id
1 'polypeptide(L)' 'MTNQNELLTRYPGDIAGKTGYTDLARKTYVGAAQRGNRRLIVVQMYGTGDLYGQAIELFDYGFSH' A
#
# COMPACT_ATOMS: atom_id res chain seq x y z
N MET A 1 6.74 10.76 17.04
CA MET A 1 6.03 9.56 16.54
C MET A 1 5.63 9.82 15.11
N THR A 2 6.54 9.52 14.19
CA THR A 2 6.35 9.73 12.76
C THR A 2 5.53 8.56 12.23
N ASN A 3 4.47 8.84 11.49
CA ASN A 3 3.67 7.80 10.86
C ASN A 3 4.60 7.00 9.92
N GLN A 4 4.75 5.69 10.16
CA GLN A 4 5.59 4.80 9.35
C GLN A 4 5.02 4.56 7.94
N ASN A 5 3.82 5.04 7.65
CA ASN A 5 3.17 4.88 6.35
C ASN A 5 3.66 5.96 5.37
N GLU A 6 4.77 5.69 4.70
CA GLU A 6 5.34 6.57 3.66
C GLU A 6 4.44 6.71 2.42
N LEU A 7 3.40 5.88 2.28
CA LEU A 7 2.49 5.92 1.11
C LEU A 7 1.60 7.17 1.09
N LEU A 8 1.27 7.73 2.27
CA LEU A 8 0.55 9.00 2.41
C LEU A 8 1.25 10.18 1.72
N THR A 9 2.58 10.10 1.56
CA THR A 9 3.39 11.14 0.91
C THR A 9 3.70 10.81 -0.56
N ARG A 10 3.49 9.55 -0.98
CA ARG A 10 4.01 9.01 -2.26
C ARG A 10 2.94 8.69 -3.31
N TYR A 11 1.65 8.58 -2.96
CA TYR A 11 0.62 8.23 -3.95
C TYR A 11 -0.61 9.15 -3.90
N PRO A 12 -0.94 9.85 -5.01
CA PRO A 12 -2.12 10.70 -5.09
C PRO A 12 -3.42 9.91 -4.87
N GLY A 13 -4.18 10.30 -3.86
CA GLY A 13 -5.45 9.66 -3.49
C GLY A 13 -5.31 8.53 -2.46
N ASP A 14 -4.13 8.33 -1.84
CA ASP A 14 -3.99 7.43 -0.71
C ASP A 14 -4.81 7.93 0.49
N ILE A 15 -5.62 7.04 1.06
CA ILE A 15 -6.54 7.33 2.17
C ILE A 15 -5.91 6.88 3.49
N ALA A 16 -5.32 5.68 3.48
CA ALA A 16 -4.71 5.09 4.66
C ALA A 16 -3.86 3.88 4.27
N GLY A 17 -2.81 3.64 5.04
CA GLY A 17 -2.00 2.44 4.94
C GLY A 17 -1.46 1.99 6.30
N LYS A 18 -1.27 0.68 6.43
CA LYS A 18 -0.73 0.04 7.64
C LYS A 18 0.35 -0.95 7.25
N THR A 19 1.53 -0.74 7.78
CA THR A 19 2.62 -1.72 7.77
C THR A 19 2.54 -2.65 8.97
N GLY A 20 3.00 -3.88 8.77
CA GLY A 20 3.23 -4.87 9.80
C GLY A 20 4.48 -5.67 9.49
N TYR A 21 5.16 -6.13 10.53
CA TYR A 21 6.32 -7.03 10.41
C TYR A 21 6.33 -8.00 11.57
N THR A 22 6.50 -9.30 11.27
CA THR A 22 6.88 -10.34 12.25
C THR A 22 7.80 -11.33 11.55
N ASP A 23 8.61 -12.08 12.29
CA ASP A 23 9.53 -13.07 11.68
C ASP A 23 8.78 -14.18 10.94
N LEU A 24 7.59 -14.55 11.41
CA LEU A 24 6.74 -15.57 10.76
C LEU A 24 5.99 -15.02 9.54
N ALA A 25 5.50 -13.78 9.59
CA ALA A 25 4.70 -13.19 8.51
C ALA A 25 5.52 -12.37 7.50
N ARG A 26 6.82 -12.14 7.77
CA ARG A 26 7.70 -11.20 7.06
C ARG A 26 7.06 -9.80 6.97
N LYS A 27 7.36 -9.03 5.92
CA LYS A 27 6.74 -7.71 5.72
C LYS A 27 5.31 -7.88 5.22
N THR A 28 4.37 -7.21 5.88
CA THR A 28 2.97 -7.12 5.44
C THR A 28 2.60 -5.66 5.23
N TYR A 29 1.81 -5.38 4.22
CA TYR A 29 1.33 -4.03 3.92
C TYR A 29 -0.14 -4.07 3.50
N VAL A 30 -0.92 -3.11 4.01
CA VAL A 30 -2.27 -2.84 3.54
C VAL A 30 -2.34 -1.36 3.20
N GLY A 31 -2.83 -1.01 2.01
CA GLY A 31 -3.07 0.36 1.58
C GLY A 31 -4.44 0.50 0.96
N ALA A 32 -5.00 1.71 0.96
CA ALA A 32 -6.25 2.02 0.28
C ALA A 32 -6.16 3.37 -0.45
N ALA A 33 -6.41 3.36 -1.75
CA ALA A 33 -6.39 4.56 -2.57
C ALA A 33 -7.73 4.80 -3.28
N GLN A 34 -8.05 6.06 -3.57
CA GLN A 34 -9.24 6.45 -4.31
C GLN A 34 -8.89 7.43 -5.43
N ARG A 35 -9.40 7.17 -6.64
CA ARG A 35 -9.35 8.07 -7.79
C ARG A 35 -10.78 8.28 -8.31
N GLY A 36 -11.27 9.52 -8.25
CA GLY A 36 -12.67 9.84 -8.57
C GLY A 36 -13.65 9.06 -7.67
N ASN A 37 -14.59 8.35 -8.31
CA ASN A 37 -15.60 7.53 -7.62
C ASN A 37 -15.16 6.08 -7.36
N ARG A 38 -13.90 5.73 -7.67
CA ARG A 38 -13.40 4.36 -7.53
C ARG A 38 -12.37 4.26 -6.41
N ARG A 39 -12.55 3.29 -5.53
CA ARG A 39 -11.67 2.99 -4.41
C ARG A 39 -11.11 1.57 -4.55
N LEU A 40 -9.81 1.44 -4.31
CA LEU A 40 -9.09 0.16 -4.32
C LEU A 40 -8.39 -0.05 -2.98
N ILE A 41 -8.23 -1.32 -2.61
CA ILE A 41 -7.46 -1.75 -1.45
C ILE A 41 -6.43 -2.77 -1.93
N VAL A 42 -5.17 -2.56 -1.56
CA VAL A 42 -4.07 -3.50 -1.82
C VAL A 42 -3.66 -4.12 -0.50
N VAL A 43 -3.56 -5.45 -0.49
CA VAL A 43 -3.08 -6.24 0.66
C VAL A 43 -1.92 -7.10 0.19
N GLN A 44 -0.77 -6.91 0.82
CA GLN A 44 0.46 -7.67 0.58
C GLN A 44 0.86 -8.41 1.84
N MET A 45 1.08 -9.71 1.70
CA MET A 45 1.44 -10.63 2.77
C MET A 45 2.73 -11.36 2.43
N TYR A 46 3.51 -11.75 3.45
CA TYR A 46 4.75 -12.51 3.27
C TYR A 46 5.74 -11.86 2.30
N GLY A 47 5.79 -10.53 2.30
CA GLY A 47 6.53 -9.75 1.32
C GLY A 47 8.01 -9.60 1.63
N THR A 48 8.78 -9.30 0.58
CA THR A 48 10.21 -8.97 0.63
C THR A 48 10.50 -7.73 -0.23
N GLY A 49 11.59 -7.01 0.05
CA GLY A 49 11.95 -5.81 -0.71
C GLY A 49 11.14 -4.57 -0.31
N ASP A 50 10.87 -3.70 -1.27
CA ASP A 50 10.08 -2.47 -1.11
C ASP A 50 8.60 -2.72 -1.40
N LEU A 51 7.80 -2.92 -0.35
CA LEU A 51 6.36 -3.14 -0.49
C LEU A 51 5.62 -1.88 -0.96
N TYR A 52 6.16 -0.69 -0.70
CA TYR A 52 5.51 0.56 -1.11
C TYR A 52 5.52 0.71 -2.63
N GLY A 53 6.68 0.52 -3.28
CA GLY A 53 6.76 0.51 -4.75
C GLY A 53 5.87 -0.54 -5.39
N GLN A 54 5.85 -1.76 -4.83
CA GLN A 54 4.98 -2.84 -5.30
C GLN A 54 3.50 -2.51 -5.13
N ALA A 55 3.11 -1.88 -4.02
CA ALA A 55 1.72 -1.44 -3.82
C ALA A 55 1.31 -0.36 -4.82
N ILE A 56 2.20 0.57 -5.15
CA ILE A 56 1.98 1.60 -6.17
C ILE A 56 1.71 0.96 -7.53
N GLU A 57 2.53 -0.01 -7.95
CA GLU A 57 2.32 -0.76 -9.20
C GLU A 57 0.97 -1.49 -9.23
N LEU A 58 0.58 -2.11 -8.11
CA LEU A 58 -0.72 -2.78 -7.99
C LEU A 58 -1.90 -1.80 -8.06
N PHE A 59 -1.78 -0.63 -7.44
CA PHE A 59 -2.80 0.41 -7.56
C PHE A 59 -2.90 0.97 -8.98
N ASP A 60 -1.78 1.28 -9.61
CA ASP A 60 -1.77 1.78 -10.99
C ASP A 60 -2.35 0.76 -11.97
N TYR A 61 -2.00 -0.52 -11.82
CA TYR A 61 -2.64 -1.60 -12.55
C TYR A 61 -4.16 -1.62 -12.32
N GLY A 62 -4.60 -1.62 -11.06
CA GLY A 62 -6.01 -1.69 -10.71
C GLY A 62 -6.82 -0.48 -11.19
N PHE A 63 -6.25 0.72 -11.23
CA PHE A 63 -6.95 1.90 -11.74
C PHE A 63 -6.97 2.00 -13.26
N SER A 64 -6.11 1.25 -13.97
CA SER A 64 -6.08 1.23 -15.45
C SER A 64 -7.13 0.33 -16.10
N HIS A 65 -7.86 -0.50 -15.32
CA HIS A 65 -8.89 -1.44 -15.79
C HIS A 65 -10.18 -1.21 -15.04
#